data_AF-A0A5A7MRD3-F1
#
_entry.id   AF-A0A5A7MRD3-F1
#
_cell.length_a   1.000
_cell.length_b   1.000
_cell.length_c   1.000
_cell.angle_alpha   90.00
_cell.angle_beta   90.00
_cell.angle_gamma   90.00
#
_symmetry.space_group_name_H-M   'P 1'
#
loop_
_entity.id
_entity.type
_entity.pdbx_description
1 polymer ?
#
loop_
_entity_poly.entity_id
_entity_poly.type
_entity_poly.pdbx_seq_one_letter_code
_entity_poly.pdbx_strand_id
1 'polypeptide(L)' 'MTAEPLSLHQIGIEGADVLTALHHGSFPPDTGERWGGSELSEVLRMPGVLGLVACRLDEPLGYAWCALPPMNVNCCL' A
#
# COMPACT_ATOMS: atom_id res chain seq x y z
N MET A 1 -15.36 -10.66 24.38
CA MET A 1 -15.27 -10.29 22.95
C MET A 1 -13.83 -10.53 22.52
N THR A 2 -13.55 -11.60 21.77
CA THR A 2 -12.24 -11.78 21.12
C THR A 2 -12.23 -10.89 19.89
N ALA A 3 -11.26 -9.99 19.78
CA ALA A 3 -11.10 -9.17 18.58
C ALA A 3 -10.86 -10.09 17.38
N GLU A 4 -11.54 -9.84 16.28
CA GLU A 4 -11.35 -10.61 15.05
C GLU A 4 -9.92 -10.40 14.53
N PRO A 5 -9.29 -11.46 13.99
CA PRO A 5 -7.89 -11.41 13.60
C PRO A 5 -7.65 -10.42 12.47
N LEU A 6 -6.58 -9.64 12.61
CA LEU A 6 -6.08 -8.78 11.54
C LEU A 6 -5.21 -9.63 10.61
N SER A 7 -5.43 -9.49 9.31
CA SER A 7 -4.62 -10.11 8.26
C SER A 7 -3.89 -9.03 7.45
N LEU A 8 -2.69 -9.34 6.95
CA LEU A 8 -1.91 -8.45 6.09
C LEU A 8 -1.74 -9.12 4.73
N HIS A 9 -2.11 -8.41 3.67
CA HIS A 9 -2.03 -8.87 2.30
C HIS A 9 -1.07 -7.98 1.53
N GLN A 10 -0.16 -8.59 0.79
CA GLN A 10 0.60 -7.87 -0.21
C GLN A 10 -0.33 -7.47 -1.35
N ILE A 11 -0.19 -6.23 -1.83
CA ILE A 11 -0.99 -5.69 -2.92
C ILE A 11 -0.06 -5.21 -4.03
N GLY A 12 -0.33 -5.69 -5.25
CA GLY A 12 0.24 -5.16 -6.46
C GLY A 12 -0.66 -4.11 -7.08
N ILE A 13 -0.40 -3.82 -8.35
CA ILE A 13 -1.14 -2.83 -9.14
C ILE A 13 -2.64 -3.13 -9.24
N GLU A 14 -3.02 -4.41 -9.16
CA GLU A 14 -4.40 -4.89 -9.19
C GLU A 14 -5.28 -4.34 -8.06
N GLY A 15 -4.67 -3.86 -6.97
CA GLY A 15 -5.39 -3.32 -5.83
C GLY A 15 -5.24 -1.81 -5.64
N ALA A 16 -4.81 -1.09 -6.69
CA ALA A 16 -4.67 0.36 -6.65
C ALA A 16 -5.96 1.10 -6.24
N ASP A 17 -7.13 0.58 -6.64
CA ASP A 17 -8.42 1.18 -6.28
C ASP A 17 -8.69 1.10 -4.76
N VAL A 18 -8.39 -0.06 -4.15
CA VAL A 18 -8.51 -0.26 -2.70
C VAL A 18 -7.56 0.68 -1.97
N LEU A 19 -6.32 0.76 -2.43
CA LEU A 19 -5.31 1.64 -1.84
C LEU A 19 -5.69 3.12 -1.97
N THR A 20 -6.28 3.52 -3.11
CA THR A 20 -6.79 4.88 -3.34
C THR A 20 -7.93 5.23 -2.39
N ALA A 21 -8.89 4.32 -2.22
CA ALA A 21 -10.01 4.53 -1.30
C ALA A 21 -9.52 4.72 0.15
N LEU A 22 -8.60 3.86 0.62
CA LEU A 22 -8.00 3.98 1.95
C LEU A 22 -7.17 5.25 2.11
N HIS A 23 -6.39 5.61 1.09
CA HIS A 23 -5.60 6.83 1.07
C HIS A 23 -6.49 8.07 1.17
N HIS A 24 -7.58 8.12 0.41
CA HIS A 24 -8.54 9.23 0.44
C HIS A 24 -9.31 9.32 1.76
N GLY A 25 -9.53 8.19 2.44
CA GLY A 25 -10.07 8.16 3.80
C GLY A 25 -9.07 8.64 4.86
N SER A 26 -7.77 8.56 4.58
CA SER A 26 -6.69 8.92 5.51
C SER A 26 -6.21 10.36 5.35
N PHE A 27 -6.28 10.92 4.13
CA PHE A 27 -5.76 12.25 3.79
C PHE A 27 -6.87 13.18 3.29
N PRO A 28 -7.09 14.34 3.96
CA PRO A 28 -8.02 15.37 3.49
C PRO A 28 -7.63 15.95 2.11
N PRO A 29 -8.60 16.49 1.33
CA PRO A 29 -8.34 16.97 -0.04
C PRO A 29 -7.34 18.13 -0.15
N ASP A 30 -7.11 18.90 0.92
CA ASP A 30 -6.33 20.14 0.87
C ASP A 30 -4.92 20.01 1.48
N THR A 31 -4.42 18.79 1.71
CA THR A 31 -3.10 18.58 2.31
C THR A 31 -1.95 18.56 1.30
N GLY A 32 -2.25 18.42 0.01
CA GLY A 32 -1.25 18.12 -1.04
C GLY A 32 -0.68 16.69 -0.96
N GLU A 33 -1.05 15.94 0.08
CA GLU A 33 -0.64 14.55 0.30
C GLU A 33 -1.68 13.55 -0.22
N ARG A 34 -2.88 14.03 -0.58
CA ARG A 34 -3.97 13.20 -1.11
C ARG A 34 -3.76 12.91 -2.59
N TRP A 35 -2.94 11.92 -2.87
CA TRP A 35 -2.65 11.44 -4.22
C TRP A 35 -3.87 10.78 -4.88
N GLY A 36 -3.96 10.94 -6.20
CA GLY A 36 -4.95 10.25 -7.02
C GLY A 36 -4.58 8.78 -7.28
N GLY A 37 -5.53 8.06 -7.88
CA GLY A 37 -5.32 6.65 -8.23
C GLY A 37 -4.23 6.45 -9.29
N SER A 38 -4.00 7.43 -10.16
CA SER A 38 -2.88 7.41 -11.12
C SER A 38 -1.53 7.39 -10.43
N GLU A 39 -1.32 8.29 -9.48
CA GLU A 39 -0.06 8.46 -8.76
C GLU A 39 0.22 7.24 -7.88
N LEU A 40 -0.80 6.73 -7.19
CA LEU A 40 -0.69 5.51 -6.37
C LEU A 40 -0.41 4.27 -7.23
N SER A 41 -1.02 4.20 -8.42
CA SER A 41 -0.74 3.16 -9.40
C SER A 41 0.71 3.23 -9.91
N GLU A 42 1.26 4.43 -10.10
CA GLU A 42 2.67 4.61 -10.46
C GLU A 42 3.59 4.11 -9.34
N VAL A 43 3.31 4.47 -8.08
CA VAL A 43 4.06 3.99 -6.92
C VAL A 43 4.08 2.46 -6.86
N LEU A 44 2.92 1.80 -7.02
CA LEU A 44 2.84 0.33 -6.98
C LEU A 44 3.53 -0.37 -8.17
N ARG A 45 3.79 0.35 -9.27
CA ARG A 45 4.57 -0.16 -10.41
C ARG A 45 6.08 0.01 -10.24
N MET A 46 6.53 0.82 -9.29
CA MET A 46 7.95 1.07 -9.09
C MET A 46 8.65 -0.21 -8.63
N PRO A 47 9.73 -0.65 -9.31
CA PRO A 47 10.52 -1.78 -8.87
C PRO A 47 11.02 -1.58 -7.43
N GLY A 48 10.85 -2.60 -6.59
CA GLY A 48 11.24 -2.54 -5.18
C GLY A 48 10.21 -1.90 -4.26
N VAL A 49 9.06 -1.45 -4.75
CA VAL A 49 7.94 -1.07 -3.88
C VAL A 49 7.14 -2.29 -3.47
N LEU A 50 6.88 -2.40 -2.17
CA LEU A 50 5.99 -3.38 -1.57
C LEU A 50 4.77 -2.65 -0.99
N GLY A 51 3.59 -2.90 -1.57
CA GLY A 51 2.31 -2.45 -1.01
C GLY A 51 1.73 -3.50 -0.05
N LEU A 52 1.12 -3.04 1.05
CA LEU A 52 0.46 -3.88 2.04
C LEU A 52 -0.91 -3.28 2.38
N VAL A 53 -1.92 -4.14 2.54
CA VAL A 53 -3.24 -3.78 3.07
C VAL A 53 -3.56 -4.65 4.27
N ALA A 54 -4.04 -4.02 5.34
CA ALA A 54 -4.52 -4.69 6.53
C ALA A 54 -6.03 -4.91 6.42
N CYS A 55 -6.48 -6.16 6.58
CA CYS A 55 -7.89 -6.53 6.47
C CYS A 55 -8.40 -7.23 7.73
N ARG A 56 -9.67 -6.98 8.09
CA ARG A 56 -10.45 -7.75 9.07
C ARG A 56 -11.68 -8.31 8.36
N LEU A 57 -11.86 -9.64 8.39
CA LEU A 57 -12.96 -10.30 7.67
C LEU A 57 -13.13 -9.78 6.22
N ASP A 58 -12.01 -9.69 5.49
CA ASP A 58 -11.93 -9.16 4.12
C ASP A 58 -12.26 -7.66 3.93
N GLU A 59 -12.57 -6.94 5.01
CA GLU A 59 -12.72 -5.48 4.97
C GLU A 59 -11.34 -4.80 5.09
N PRO A 60 -10.93 -3.99 4.11
CA PRO A 60 -9.67 -3.25 4.17
C PRO A 60 -9.77 -2.10 5.18
N LEU A 61 -8.86 -2.08 6.15
CA LEU A 61 -8.85 -1.11 7.26
C LEU A 61 -7.74 -0.06 7.16
N GLY A 62 -6.68 -0.36 6.42
CA GLY A 62 -5.52 0.51 6.31
C GLY A 62 -4.48 -0.08 5.38
N TYR A 63 -3.48 0.73 5.03
CA TYR A 63 -2.44 0.34 4.10
C TYR A 63 -1.09 0.89 4.54
N ALA A 64 -0.03 0.29 4.00
CA ALA A 64 1.32 0.82 4.04
C ALA A 64 2.03 0.48 2.72
N TRP A 65 3.03 1.25 2.35
CA TRP A 65 3.99 0.82 1.35
C TRP A 65 5.40 1.10 1.85
N CYS A 66 6.36 0.33 1.37
CA CYS A 66 7.77 0.63 1.56
C CYS A 66 8.52 0.52 0.24
N ALA A 67 9.46 1.44 0.01
CA ALA A 67 10.44 1.32 -1.05
C ALA A 67 11.64 0.57 -0.48
N LEU A 68 11.89 -0.63 -1.00
CA LEU A 68 13.10 -1.37 -0.70
C LEU A 68 14.28 -0.68 -1.41
N PRO A 69 15.42 -0.48 -0.72
CA PRO A 69 16.61 0.03 -1.37
C PRO A 69 17.00 -0.90 -2.53
N PRO A 70 17.61 -0.37 -3.61
CA PRO A 70 18.10 -1.23 -4.70
C PRO A 70 19.04 -2.27 -4.10
N MET A 71 18.68 -3.55 -4.21
CA MET A 71 19.55 -4.64 -3.78
C MET A 71 20.78 -4.61 -4.68
N ASN A 72 21.89 -4.12 -4.15
CA ASN A 72 23.16 -4.15 -4.84
C ASN A 72 23.61 -5.62 -4.91
N VAL A 73 23.48 -6.23 -6.09
CA VAL A 73 23.74 -7.67 -6.34
C VAL A 73 25.22 -8.04 -6.11
N ASN A 74 26.09 -7.05 -5.81
CA ASN A 74 27.52 -7.23 -5.60
C ASN A 74 27.94 -7.67 -4.19
N CYS A 75 27.03 -7.91 -3.25
CA CYS A 75 27.39 -8.40 -1.91
C CYS A 75 27.45 -9.94 -1.79
N CYS A 76 27.28 -10.68 -2.90
CA CYS A 76 27.28 -12.16 -2.92
C CYS A 76 28.32 -12.78 -3.87
N LEU A 77 29.40 -12.07 -4.22
CA LEU A 77 30.53 -12.62 -5.00
C LEU A 77 31.85 -12.51 -4.22
#